data_AF-A0AAP3KVZ4-F1
#
_entry.id   AF-A0AAP3KVZ4-F1
#
_cell.length_a   1.000
_cell.length_b   1.000
_cell.length_c   1.000
_cell.angle_alpha   90.00
_cell.angle_beta   90.00
_cell.angle_gamma   90.00
#
_symmetry.space_group_name_H-M   'P 1'
#
loop_
_entity.id
_entity.type
_entity.pdbx_description
1 polymer ?
#
loop_
_entity_poly.entity_id
_entity_poly.type
_entity_poly.pdbx_seq_one_letter_code
_entity_poly.pdbx_strand_id
1 'polypeptide(L)'
;MNNTPDTFTSAAEQDMSETRQAFLTGERAEFFAHDRRYVDTIFDDGESPLKHAHDIELRSSSFKWKYPLWYCSDIDAKDCTWFEMARAGVWYTDHITVEDSTIEAPKNFRRCHDVTLRNVDFVNAEETLWACSGVTLDNVSAHGDYLAMNCADVKADNLRLVGNYPFDGARNVEISNSRLISKDCFWNCENVTVRDSFISGEYLAWNSRNVTFEHCTIESLQGLCYVDHLVLRDCRLVNTTLAFEYSSVDADVRGTIDSVFNPSSGTIRADHINELTLDPAKIDPTATTIVTADAA
;
A
#
# COMPACT_ATOMS: atom_id res chain seq x y z
N MET A 1 3.03 -30.77 52.05
CA MET A 1 3.20 -30.77 50.58
C MET A 1 2.03 -29.98 50.03
N ASN A 2 2.32 -28.77 49.54
CA ASN A 2 1.31 -27.84 49.07
C ASN A 2 0.74 -28.34 47.74
N ASN A 3 -0.57 -28.51 47.66
CA ASN A 3 -1.30 -28.60 46.41
C ASN A 3 -1.84 -27.21 46.08
N THR A 4 -1.27 -26.60 45.06
CA THR A 4 -1.88 -25.47 44.34
C THR A 4 -2.23 -26.01 42.95
N PRO A 5 -3.47 -25.92 42.47
CA PRO A 5 -3.76 -26.14 41.06
C PRO A 5 -3.30 -24.90 40.28
N ASP A 6 -2.47 -25.11 39.26
CA ASP A 6 -2.15 -24.09 38.27
C ASP A 6 -3.42 -23.71 37.50
N THR A 7 -4.00 -22.57 37.84
CA THR A 7 -5.03 -21.90 37.03
C THR A 7 -4.37 -20.82 36.21
N PHE A 8 -3.94 -21.17 34.99
CA PHE A 8 -3.77 -20.22 33.89
C PHE A 8 -4.22 -20.88 32.60
N THR A 9 -5.53 -21.12 32.49
CA THR A 9 -6.20 -21.21 31.19
C THR A 9 -6.66 -19.80 30.87
N SER A 10 -6.11 -19.21 29.82
CA SER A 10 -6.45 -17.87 29.34
C SER A 10 -7.95 -17.78 29.05
N ALA A 11 -8.60 -16.80 29.65
CA ALA A 11 -9.95 -16.40 29.29
C ALA A 11 -9.94 -15.77 27.88
N ALA A 12 -10.51 -16.48 26.89
CA ALA A 12 -11.26 -15.95 25.73
C ALA A 12 -11.32 -16.96 24.57
N GLU A 13 -11.86 -18.16 24.81
CA GLU A 13 -12.68 -18.81 23.77
C GLU A 13 -14.12 -18.44 24.15
N GLN A 14 -14.60 -17.28 23.70
CA GLN A 14 -16.04 -17.06 23.66
C GLN A 14 -16.61 -18.08 22.68
N ASP A 15 -17.70 -18.75 23.06
CA ASP A 15 -18.34 -19.82 22.29
C ASP A 15 -19.00 -19.22 21.02
N MET A 16 -18.19 -18.89 20.02
CA MET A 16 -18.65 -18.40 18.72
C MET A 16 -19.41 -19.51 18.02
N SER A 17 -20.62 -19.20 17.55
CA SER A 17 -21.43 -20.18 16.84
C SER A 17 -20.84 -20.46 15.47
N GLU A 18 -20.54 -21.73 15.19
CA GLU A 18 -19.95 -22.18 13.93
C GLU A 18 -21.01 -22.59 12.90
N THR A 19 -20.87 -22.06 11.68
CA THR A 19 -21.51 -22.54 10.45
C THR A 19 -20.43 -23.19 9.58
N ARG A 20 -20.62 -24.45 9.20
CA ARG A 20 -19.62 -25.24 8.46
C ARG A 20 -20.19 -25.82 7.17
N GLN A 21 -19.39 -25.78 6.09
CA GLN A 21 -19.74 -26.37 4.79
C GLN A 21 -21.09 -25.89 4.25
N ALA A 22 -21.47 -24.66 4.60
CA ALA A 22 -22.73 -24.09 4.17
C ALA A 22 -22.59 -23.52 2.75
N PHE A 23 -23.71 -23.55 2.03
CA PHE A 23 -23.86 -22.90 0.74
C PHE A 23 -24.95 -21.83 0.90
N LEU A 24 -24.54 -20.58 1.11
CA LEU A 24 -25.40 -19.47 1.48
C LEU A 24 -25.72 -18.64 0.24
N THR A 25 -27.01 -18.40 0.02
CA THR A 25 -27.55 -17.67 -1.13
C THR A 25 -28.62 -16.69 -0.69
N GLY A 26 -28.92 -15.70 -1.53
CA GLY A 26 -29.93 -14.68 -1.29
C GLY A 26 -29.33 -13.37 -0.79
N GLU A 27 -30.06 -12.28 -1.02
CA GLU A 27 -29.65 -10.96 -0.54
C GLU A 27 -29.53 -10.96 0.99
N ARG A 28 -28.34 -10.58 1.51
CA ARG A 28 -28.05 -10.48 2.94
C ARG A 28 -28.31 -11.77 3.72
N ALA A 29 -27.80 -12.89 3.21
CA ALA A 29 -27.94 -14.21 3.81
C ALA A 29 -27.60 -14.25 5.32
N GLU A 30 -26.62 -13.45 5.77
CA GLU A 30 -26.16 -13.37 7.16
C GLU A 30 -26.21 -11.91 7.66
N PHE A 31 -27.36 -11.26 7.44
CA PHE A 31 -27.60 -9.89 7.85
C PHE A 31 -27.51 -9.72 9.38
N PHE A 32 -26.76 -8.72 9.86
CA PHE A 32 -26.52 -8.49 11.29
C PHE A 32 -25.93 -9.71 12.03
N ALA A 33 -25.22 -10.61 11.33
CA ALA A 33 -24.53 -11.71 11.99
C ALA A 33 -23.50 -11.17 13.00
N HIS A 34 -23.41 -11.82 14.15
CA HIS A 34 -22.40 -11.49 15.15
C HIS A 34 -21.99 -12.72 15.96
N ASP A 35 -20.76 -12.72 16.48
CA ASP A 35 -20.15 -13.83 17.23
C ASP A 35 -20.22 -15.16 16.44
N ARG A 36 -19.92 -15.09 15.13
CA ARG A 36 -20.06 -16.22 14.18
C ARG A 36 -18.74 -16.61 13.56
N ARG A 37 -18.53 -17.92 13.45
CA ARG A 37 -17.46 -18.51 12.65
C ARG A 37 -18.05 -19.22 11.44
N TYR A 38 -17.56 -18.91 10.24
CA TYR A 38 -17.89 -19.64 9.02
C TYR A 38 -16.67 -20.42 8.55
N VAL A 39 -16.81 -21.73 8.39
CA VAL A 39 -15.74 -22.63 7.96
C VAL A 39 -16.16 -23.37 6.71
N ASP A 40 -15.29 -23.46 5.70
CA ASP A 40 -15.56 -24.15 4.44
C ASP A 40 -16.87 -23.67 3.76
N THR A 41 -17.24 -22.39 3.96
CA THR A 41 -18.55 -21.86 3.57
C THR A 41 -18.45 -21.06 2.30
N ILE A 42 -19.42 -21.25 1.41
CA ILE A 42 -19.52 -20.52 0.15
C ILE A 42 -20.69 -19.54 0.25
N PHE A 43 -20.39 -18.25 0.16
CA PHE A 43 -21.36 -17.18 -0.07
C PHE A 43 -21.51 -17.00 -1.59
N ASP A 44 -22.56 -17.62 -2.14
CA ASP A 44 -22.83 -17.67 -3.57
C ASP A 44 -23.82 -16.55 -4.00
N ASP A 45 -24.67 -16.77 -4.99
CA ASP A 45 -25.62 -15.78 -5.54
C ASP A 45 -26.43 -15.05 -4.46
N GLY A 46 -26.12 -13.75 -4.26
CA GLY A 46 -26.73 -12.88 -3.26
C GLY A 46 -25.84 -11.69 -2.90
N GLU A 47 -26.33 -10.46 -3.09
CA GLU A 47 -25.54 -9.26 -2.73
C GLU A 47 -25.52 -9.04 -1.20
N SER A 48 -24.39 -8.52 -0.71
CA SER A 48 -24.22 -8.09 0.69
C SER A 48 -24.46 -9.18 1.75
N PRO A 49 -23.89 -10.40 1.62
CA PRO A 49 -24.19 -11.52 2.51
C PRO A 49 -23.95 -11.17 3.98
N LEU A 50 -22.81 -10.56 4.31
CA LEU A 50 -22.47 -10.06 5.64
C LEU A 50 -22.54 -8.54 5.63
N LYS A 51 -23.72 -8.02 5.97
CA LYS A 51 -23.95 -6.59 6.10
C LYS A 51 -24.35 -6.25 7.53
N HIS A 52 -23.70 -5.22 8.11
CA HIS A 52 -23.80 -4.89 9.54
C HIS A 52 -23.33 -6.02 10.46
N ALA A 53 -22.41 -6.87 9.99
CA ALA A 53 -21.88 -7.98 10.78
C ALA A 53 -20.69 -7.55 11.63
N HIS A 54 -20.50 -8.16 12.80
CA HIS A 54 -19.33 -7.90 13.65
C HIS A 54 -18.87 -9.15 14.41
N ASP A 55 -17.63 -9.18 14.88
CA ASP A 55 -17.05 -10.35 15.57
C ASP A 55 -17.20 -11.63 14.73
N ILE A 56 -16.69 -11.57 13.49
CA ILE A 56 -16.82 -12.65 12.50
C ILE A 56 -15.47 -13.28 12.20
N GLU A 57 -15.44 -14.60 12.27
CA GLU A 57 -14.33 -15.41 11.76
C GLU A 57 -14.72 -16.10 10.43
N LEU A 58 -13.91 -15.94 9.40
CA LEU A 58 -14.02 -16.61 8.11
C LEU A 58 -12.80 -17.52 7.93
N ARG A 59 -13.03 -18.81 7.67
CA ARG A 59 -11.99 -19.83 7.47
C ARG A 59 -12.27 -20.63 6.22
N SER A 60 -11.29 -20.72 5.31
CA SER A 60 -11.40 -21.56 4.10
C SER A 60 -12.70 -21.29 3.31
N SER A 61 -13.17 -20.04 3.35
CA SER A 61 -14.49 -19.64 2.86
C SER A 61 -14.37 -18.74 1.65
N SER A 62 -15.39 -18.72 0.80
CA SER A 62 -15.33 -17.99 -0.46
C SER A 62 -16.55 -17.12 -0.71
N PHE A 63 -16.32 -15.97 -1.32
CA PHE A 63 -17.36 -15.08 -1.79
C PHE A 63 -17.38 -15.07 -3.32
N LYS A 64 -18.56 -15.26 -3.90
CA LYS A 64 -18.76 -15.28 -5.36
C LYS A 64 -19.63 -14.15 -5.89
N TRP A 65 -20.16 -13.30 -5.00
CA TRP A 65 -21.06 -12.22 -5.38
C TRP A 65 -20.75 -10.92 -4.64
N LYS A 66 -21.32 -9.80 -5.12
CA LYS A 66 -20.92 -8.44 -4.75
C LYS A 66 -21.17 -8.08 -3.28
N TYR A 67 -20.37 -7.12 -2.80
CA TYR A 67 -20.45 -6.56 -1.46
C TYR A 67 -20.32 -7.54 -0.27
N PRO A 68 -19.46 -8.58 -0.33
CA PRO A 68 -19.17 -9.53 0.76
C PRO A 68 -19.31 -8.99 2.17
N LEU A 69 -18.56 -7.91 2.48
CA LEU A 69 -18.46 -7.31 3.80
C LEU A 69 -18.83 -5.82 3.69
N TRP A 70 -19.97 -5.44 4.26
CA TRP A 70 -20.48 -4.07 4.14
C TRP A 70 -20.93 -3.53 5.50
N TYR A 71 -20.38 -2.40 5.95
CA TYR A 71 -20.62 -1.85 7.29
C TYR A 71 -20.30 -2.85 8.42
N CYS A 72 -19.18 -3.55 8.33
CA CYS A 72 -18.80 -4.56 9.31
C CYS A 72 -17.76 -4.05 10.32
N SER A 73 -17.55 -4.77 11.41
CA SER A 73 -16.37 -4.57 12.27
C SER A 73 -15.79 -5.88 12.77
N ASP A 74 -14.53 -5.89 13.21
CA ASP A 74 -13.91 -7.01 13.91
C ASP A 74 -14.01 -8.32 13.11
N ILE A 75 -13.40 -8.28 11.91
CA ILE A 75 -13.44 -9.36 10.94
C ILE A 75 -12.06 -10.02 10.84
N ASP A 76 -12.02 -11.33 10.98
CA ASP A 76 -10.82 -12.12 10.78
C ASP A 76 -11.04 -13.18 9.69
N ALA A 77 -10.41 -12.99 8.54
CA ALA A 77 -10.53 -13.86 7.39
C ALA A 77 -9.20 -14.56 7.06
N LYS A 78 -9.23 -15.89 6.97
CA LYS A 78 -8.04 -16.69 6.71
C LYS A 78 -8.33 -17.80 5.70
N ASP A 79 -7.40 -18.02 4.79
CA ASP A 79 -7.52 -19.01 3.71
C ASP A 79 -8.76 -18.76 2.83
N CYS A 80 -9.10 -17.50 2.60
CA CYS A 80 -10.33 -17.10 1.94
C CYS A 80 -10.12 -16.72 0.47
N THR A 81 -11.22 -16.71 -0.29
CA THR A 81 -11.19 -16.31 -1.70
C THR A 81 -12.32 -15.34 -2.03
N TRP A 82 -11.96 -14.21 -2.62
CA TRP A 82 -12.90 -13.31 -3.29
C TRP A 82 -12.79 -13.54 -4.79
N PHE A 83 -13.75 -14.26 -5.37
CA PHE A 83 -13.78 -14.48 -6.81
C PHE A 83 -14.09 -13.18 -7.56
N GLU A 84 -13.83 -13.15 -8.88
CA GLU A 84 -14.01 -11.97 -9.74
C GLU A 84 -15.32 -11.19 -9.49
N MET A 85 -16.44 -11.89 -9.33
CA MET A 85 -17.76 -11.30 -9.12
C MET A 85 -18.02 -10.78 -7.70
N ALA A 86 -17.15 -11.08 -6.75
CA ALA A 86 -17.12 -10.49 -5.40
C ALA A 86 -16.54 -9.06 -5.37
N ARG A 87 -16.72 -8.32 -6.47
CA ARG A 87 -16.31 -6.93 -6.64
C ARG A 87 -17.00 -6.00 -5.66
N ALA A 88 -16.33 -4.86 -5.41
CA ALA A 88 -16.70 -3.95 -4.33
C ALA A 88 -16.76 -4.71 -2.99
N GLY A 89 -15.72 -5.49 -2.72
CA GLY A 89 -15.71 -6.56 -1.72
C GLY A 89 -16.03 -6.13 -0.30
N VAL A 90 -15.21 -5.20 0.19
CA VAL A 90 -15.19 -4.76 1.59
C VAL A 90 -15.36 -3.25 1.64
N TRP A 91 -16.43 -2.78 2.29
CA TRP A 91 -16.80 -1.36 2.32
C TRP A 91 -17.18 -0.92 3.73
N TYR A 92 -16.70 0.25 4.14
CA TYR A 92 -17.04 0.87 5.44
C TYR A 92 -16.85 -0.09 6.62
N THR A 93 -15.74 -0.83 6.61
CA THR A 93 -15.48 -1.89 7.57
C THR A 93 -14.27 -1.52 8.42
N ASP A 94 -14.42 -1.67 9.74
CA ASP A 94 -13.40 -1.31 10.72
C ASP A 94 -12.77 -2.58 11.32
N HIS A 95 -11.47 -2.58 11.59
CA HIS A 95 -10.77 -3.72 12.23
C HIS A 95 -10.91 -5.02 11.43
N ILE A 96 -10.29 -5.08 10.26
CA ILE A 96 -10.29 -6.28 9.42
C ILE A 96 -8.89 -6.82 9.22
N THR A 97 -8.72 -8.11 9.50
CA THR A 97 -7.52 -8.88 9.17
C THR A 97 -7.85 -9.90 8.08
N VAL A 98 -7.04 -9.94 7.02
CA VAL A 98 -7.10 -10.96 5.98
C VAL A 98 -5.73 -11.61 5.84
N GLU A 99 -5.68 -12.93 6.00
CA GLU A 99 -4.45 -13.72 5.95
C GLU A 99 -4.55 -14.85 4.91
N ASP A 100 -3.42 -15.16 4.26
CA ASP A 100 -3.25 -16.36 3.42
C ASP A 100 -4.34 -16.51 2.35
N SER A 101 -4.73 -15.40 1.71
CA SER A 101 -5.95 -15.33 0.89
C SER A 101 -5.69 -14.79 -0.52
N THR A 102 -6.56 -15.14 -1.45
CA THR A 102 -6.53 -14.65 -2.84
C THR A 102 -7.75 -13.80 -3.13
N ILE A 103 -7.52 -12.62 -3.72
CA ILE A 103 -8.56 -11.68 -4.10
C ILE A 103 -8.46 -11.45 -5.61
N GLU A 104 -9.34 -12.10 -6.36
CA GLU A 104 -9.48 -11.95 -7.81
C GLU A 104 -10.34 -10.73 -8.19
N ALA A 105 -11.23 -10.33 -7.30
CA ALA A 105 -12.11 -9.19 -7.52
C ALA A 105 -11.29 -7.88 -7.69
N PRO A 106 -11.55 -7.07 -8.74
CA PRO A 106 -10.77 -5.86 -9.01
C PRO A 106 -10.83 -4.84 -7.87
N LYS A 107 -12.03 -4.60 -7.32
CA LYS A 107 -12.34 -3.48 -6.42
C LYS A 107 -12.57 -3.95 -5.00
N ASN A 108 -11.61 -3.73 -4.10
CA ASN A 108 -11.70 -4.18 -2.71
C ASN A 108 -11.24 -3.11 -1.70
N PHE A 109 -11.77 -3.17 -0.48
CA PHE A 109 -11.45 -2.22 0.60
C PHE A 109 -11.69 -0.76 0.22
N ARG A 110 -12.88 -0.25 0.52
CA ARG A 110 -13.26 1.15 0.30
C ARG A 110 -13.68 1.77 1.62
N ARG A 111 -12.98 2.84 2.04
CA ARG A 111 -13.30 3.59 3.26
C ARG A 111 -13.31 2.70 4.50
N CYS A 112 -12.30 1.83 4.61
CA CYS A 112 -12.08 0.95 5.75
C CYS A 112 -11.08 1.57 6.72
N HIS A 113 -11.18 1.23 8.00
CA HIS A 113 -10.23 1.65 9.03
C HIS A 113 -9.60 0.42 9.69
N ASP A 114 -8.29 0.48 9.97
CA ASP A 114 -7.54 -0.62 10.59
C ASP A 114 -7.62 -1.92 9.78
N VAL A 115 -6.93 -1.92 8.63
CA VAL A 115 -6.92 -3.01 7.65
C VAL A 115 -5.55 -3.69 7.69
N THR A 116 -5.51 -4.96 8.06
CA THR A 116 -4.29 -5.78 8.03
C THR A 116 -4.42 -6.86 6.96
N LEU A 117 -3.46 -6.88 6.02
CA LEU A 117 -3.40 -7.87 4.94
C LEU A 117 -2.05 -8.58 5.00
N ARG A 118 -2.06 -9.90 5.24
CA ARG A 118 -0.83 -10.71 5.32
C ARG A 118 -0.87 -11.88 4.35
N ASN A 119 0.20 -12.06 3.57
CA ASN A 119 0.26 -13.14 2.57
C ASN A 119 -0.95 -13.12 1.61
N VAL A 120 -1.31 -11.92 1.13
CA VAL A 120 -2.47 -11.73 0.25
C VAL A 120 -2.01 -11.52 -1.19
N ASP A 121 -2.65 -12.24 -2.11
CA ASP A 121 -2.49 -12.03 -3.55
C ASP A 121 -3.71 -11.33 -4.13
N PHE A 122 -3.53 -10.06 -4.51
CA PHE A 122 -4.49 -9.33 -5.34
C PHE A 122 -4.17 -9.56 -6.81
N VAL A 123 -4.83 -10.56 -7.39
CA VAL A 123 -4.70 -10.91 -8.82
C VAL A 123 -5.18 -9.73 -9.69
N ASN A 124 -6.21 -9.02 -9.23
CA ASN A 124 -6.64 -7.76 -9.78
C ASN A 124 -6.90 -6.77 -8.63
N ALA A 125 -6.14 -5.68 -8.60
CA ALA A 125 -6.18 -4.68 -7.55
C ALA A 125 -6.73 -3.32 -8.03
N GLU A 126 -7.45 -3.28 -9.16
CA GLU A 126 -8.05 -2.05 -9.69
C GLU A 126 -8.96 -1.35 -8.66
N GLU A 127 -8.64 -0.11 -8.28
CA GLU A 127 -9.43 0.64 -7.29
C GLU A 127 -9.50 -0.03 -5.90
N THR A 128 -8.42 -0.70 -5.49
CA THR A 128 -8.32 -1.37 -4.18
C THR A 128 -7.65 -0.49 -3.12
N LEU A 129 -8.10 -0.61 -1.86
CA LEU A 129 -7.65 0.19 -0.70
C LEU A 129 -7.91 1.69 -0.87
N TRP A 130 -9.11 2.06 -1.28
CA TRP A 130 -9.42 3.44 -1.59
C TRP A 130 -9.96 4.20 -0.37
N ALA A 131 -9.29 5.29 0.01
CA ALA A 131 -9.62 6.13 1.16
C ALA A 131 -9.69 5.35 2.48
N CYS A 132 -8.79 4.40 2.68
CA CYS A 132 -8.67 3.65 3.93
C CYS A 132 -7.67 4.31 4.89
N SER A 133 -7.71 3.96 6.17
CA SER A 133 -6.75 4.47 7.17
C SER A 133 -6.24 3.36 8.09
N GLY A 134 -4.98 3.43 8.52
CA GLY A 134 -4.38 2.38 9.34
C GLY A 134 -4.25 1.08 8.55
N VAL A 135 -3.52 1.12 7.43
CA VAL A 135 -3.38 -0.01 6.52
C VAL A 135 -2.02 -0.68 6.74
N THR A 136 -2.01 -1.97 7.04
CA THR A 136 -0.80 -2.79 7.12
C THR A 136 -0.81 -3.83 6.00
N LEU A 137 0.23 -3.82 5.17
CA LEU A 137 0.49 -4.79 4.10
C LEU A 137 1.75 -5.55 4.45
N ASP A 138 1.66 -6.87 4.62
CA ASP A 138 2.81 -7.73 4.94
C ASP A 138 2.85 -8.89 3.94
N ASN A 139 3.90 -8.94 3.11
CA ASN A 139 4.05 -9.92 2.05
C ASN A 139 2.82 -9.97 1.11
N VAL A 140 2.55 -8.86 0.43
CA VAL A 140 1.41 -8.71 -0.48
C VAL A 140 1.88 -8.60 -1.93
N SER A 141 1.22 -9.30 -2.85
CA SER A 141 1.31 -9.00 -4.29
C SER A 141 0.06 -8.30 -4.77
N ALA A 142 0.23 -7.29 -5.62
CA ALA A 142 -0.87 -6.58 -6.23
C ALA A 142 -0.58 -6.23 -7.69
N HIS A 143 -1.56 -6.51 -8.54
CA HIS A 143 -1.56 -6.10 -9.93
C HIS A 143 -2.80 -5.25 -10.23
N GLY A 144 -2.65 -3.94 -10.40
CA GLY A 144 -3.77 -3.05 -10.70
C GLY A 144 -3.48 -1.58 -10.48
N ASP A 145 -4.31 -0.73 -11.09
CA ASP A 145 -4.16 0.72 -11.02
C ASP A 145 -4.82 1.30 -9.76
N TYR A 146 -4.27 2.42 -9.30
CA TYR A 146 -4.73 3.21 -8.16
C TYR A 146 -4.78 2.46 -6.82
N LEU A 147 -3.94 1.44 -6.60
CA LEU A 147 -3.85 0.79 -5.30
C LEU A 147 -3.59 1.85 -4.20
N ALA A 148 -4.33 1.80 -3.10
CA ALA A 148 -4.15 2.66 -1.93
C ALA A 148 -4.37 4.17 -2.15
N MET A 149 -5.20 4.55 -3.13
CA MET A 149 -5.54 5.96 -3.39
C MET A 149 -6.19 6.63 -2.17
N ASN A 150 -5.72 7.83 -1.80
CA ASN A 150 -6.20 8.65 -0.68
C ASN A 150 -6.13 7.94 0.69
N CYS A 151 -5.24 6.96 0.84
CA CYS A 151 -5.04 6.31 2.13
C CYS A 151 -4.32 7.18 3.16
N ALA A 152 -4.45 6.82 4.43
CA ALA A 152 -3.71 7.41 5.52
C ALA A 152 -3.07 6.34 6.39
N ASP A 153 -1.87 6.61 6.90
CA ASP A 153 -1.20 5.74 7.89
C ASP A 153 -1.01 4.33 7.33
N VAL A 154 -0.24 4.25 6.24
CA VAL A 154 0.03 3.00 5.50
C VAL A 154 1.41 2.48 5.87
N LYS A 155 1.49 1.20 6.22
CA LYS A 155 2.73 0.45 6.40
C LYS A 155 2.74 -0.73 5.44
N ALA A 156 3.79 -0.86 4.65
CA ALA A 156 3.98 -2.01 3.78
C ALA A 156 5.39 -2.60 3.94
N ASP A 157 5.46 -3.92 4.12
CA ASP A 157 6.70 -4.68 4.05
C ASP A 157 6.57 -5.79 3.01
N ASN A 158 7.61 -5.97 2.21
CA ASN A 158 7.64 -6.98 1.15
C ASN A 158 6.44 -6.89 0.17
N LEU A 159 6.11 -5.67 -0.27
CA LEU A 159 5.09 -5.42 -1.28
C LEU A 159 5.66 -5.61 -2.69
N ARG A 160 4.97 -6.41 -3.50
CA ARG A 160 5.25 -6.58 -4.94
C ARG A 160 4.11 -5.99 -5.75
N LEU A 161 4.37 -4.85 -6.39
CA LEU A 161 3.34 -4.07 -7.06
C LEU A 161 3.65 -3.86 -8.53
N VAL A 162 2.64 -4.09 -9.37
CA VAL A 162 2.63 -3.71 -10.79
C VAL A 162 1.32 -2.98 -11.09
N GLY A 163 1.39 -1.74 -11.57
CA GLY A 163 0.21 -0.95 -11.90
C GLY A 163 0.49 0.55 -11.81
N ASN A 164 -0.43 1.40 -12.23
CA ASN A 164 -0.24 2.84 -12.32
C ASN A 164 -0.95 3.58 -11.18
N TYR A 165 -0.47 4.77 -10.85
CA TYR A 165 -1.07 5.64 -9.82
C TYR A 165 -1.19 5.04 -8.40
N PRO A 166 -0.34 4.10 -7.94
CA PRO A 166 -0.46 3.63 -6.58
C PRO A 166 -0.10 4.74 -5.59
N PHE A 167 -0.84 4.74 -4.49
CA PHE A 167 -0.76 5.68 -3.38
C PHE A 167 -1.10 7.13 -3.74
N ASP A 168 -1.73 7.41 -4.89
CA ASP A 168 -2.12 8.78 -5.25
C ASP A 168 -2.96 9.45 -4.14
N GLY A 169 -2.51 10.59 -3.64
CA GLY A 169 -3.14 11.34 -2.56
C GLY A 169 -2.95 10.74 -1.16
N ALA A 170 -2.12 9.70 -1.01
CA ALA A 170 -1.89 9.06 0.28
C ALA A 170 -1.01 9.92 1.21
N ARG A 171 -1.21 9.76 2.52
CA ARG A 171 -0.39 10.42 3.55
C ARG A 171 0.11 9.46 4.62
N ASN A 172 1.27 9.77 5.20
CA ASN A 172 1.92 8.95 6.23
C ASN A 172 2.13 7.51 5.74
N VAL A 173 3.01 7.36 4.75
CA VAL A 173 3.27 6.08 4.08
C VAL A 173 4.68 5.61 4.41
N GLU A 174 4.80 4.39 4.95
CA GLU A 174 6.07 3.72 5.22
C GLU A 174 6.14 2.41 4.42
N ILE A 175 7.14 2.26 3.56
CA ILE A 175 7.31 1.06 2.73
C ILE A 175 8.74 0.53 2.86
N SER A 176 8.90 -0.77 3.07
CA SER A 176 10.21 -1.42 3.19
C SER A 176 10.29 -2.71 2.37
N ASN A 177 11.50 -3.11 1.97
CA ASN A 177 11.79 -4.41 1.34
C ASN A 177 10.93 -4.72 0.10
N SER A 178 10.57 -3.70 -0.68
CA SER A 178 9.50 -3.79 -1.68
C SER A 178 10.00 -3.61 -3.11
N ARG A 179 9.16 -4.03 -4.06
CA ARG A 179 9.37 -3.82 -5.50
C ARG A 179 8.14 -3.21 -6.14
N LEU A 180 8.27 -1.96 -6.60
CA LEU A 180 7.18 -1.17 -7.17
C LEU A 180 7.47 -0.88 -8.64
N ILE A 181 6.64 -1.40 -9.54
CA ILE A 181 6.70 -1.14 -10.98
C ILE A 181 5.46 -0.37 -11.37
N SER A 182 5.61 0.93 -11.58
CA SER A 182 4.48 1.83 -11.77
C SER A 182 4.90 3.04 -12.57
N LYS A 183 4.08 3.45 -13.53
CA LYS A 183 4.30 4.73 -14.21
C LYS A 183 4.34 5.89 -13.20
N ASP A 184 3.35 5.96 -12.32
CA ASP A 184 3.11 7.13 -11.46
C ASP A 184 2.94 6.72 -9.99
N CYS A 185 4.03 6.46 -9.27
CA CYS A 185 3.96 6.08 -7.85
C CYS A 185 4.05 7.32 -6.95
N PHE A 186 3.23 7.39 -5.90
CA PHE A 186 3.23 8.48 -4.90
C PHE A 186 2.90 9.87 -5.46
N TRP A 187 1.90 9.99 -6.35
CA TRP A 187 1.43 11.30 -6.79
C TRP A 187 0.68 12.02 -5.64
N ASN A 188 0.89 13.32 -5.47
CA ASN A 188 0.14 14.16 -4.53
C ASN A 188 0.22 13.68 -3.06
N CYS A 189 1.35 13.10 -2.68
CA CYS A 189 1.52 12.49 -1.37
C CYS A 189 2.10 13.44 -0.33
N GLU A 190 1.93 13.07 0.94
CA GLU A 190 2.56 13.75 2.08
C GLU A 190 3.15 12.74 3.07
N ASN A 191 4.37 13.00 3.55
CA ASN A 191 5.06 12.17 4.55
C ASN A 191 5.22 10.72 4.08
N VAL A 192 6.01 10.53 3.02
CA VAL A 192 6.32 9.21 2.46
C VAL A 192 7.74 8.84 2.82
N THR A 193 7.94 7.63 3.34
CA THR A 193 9.27 7.05 3.51
C THR A 193 9.34 5.66 2.90
N VAL A 194 10.32 5.44 2.03
CA VAL A 194 10.57 4.15 1.38
C VAL A 194 11.99 3.69 1.66
N ARG A 195 12.17 2.43 2.06
CA ARG A 195 13.45 1.84 2.46
C ARG A 195 13.74 0.54 1.72
N ASP A 196 15.01 0.29 1.43
CA ASP A 196 15.50 -1.03 0.98
C ASP A 196 14.70 -1.61 -0.20
N SER A 197 14.30 -0.74 -1.14
CA SER A 197 13.31 -1.07 -2.17
C SER A 197 13.81 -0.75 -3.57
N PHE A 198 13.21 -1.43 -4.56
CA PHE A 198 13.35 -1.12 -5.96
C PHE A 198 12.09 -0.44 -6.49
N ILE A 199 12.26 0.69 -7.17
CA ILE A 199 11.19 1.44 -7.81
C ILE A 199 11.55 1.70 -9.27
N SER A 200 10.62 1.43 -10.18
CA SER A 200 10.76 1.72 -11.62
C SER A 200 9.49 2.37 -12.15
N GLY A 201 9.63 3.52 -12.83
CA GLY A 201 8.51 4.31 -13.29
C GLY A 201 8.84 5.52 -14.17
N GLU A 202 7.92 6.47 -14.27
CA GLU A 202 8.13 7.77 -14.89
C GLU A 202 8.01 8.85 -13.81
N TYR A 203 6.78 9.27 -13.47
CA TYR A 203 6.51 10.46 -12.65
C TYR A 203 6.47 10.14 -11.15
N LEU A 204 7.53 9.49 -10.65
CA LEU A 204 7.68 9.13 -9.24
C LEU A 204 7.57 10.36 -8.33
N ALA A 205 6.74 10.29 -7.29
CA ALA A 205 6.59 11.27 -6.22
C ALA A 205 6.12 12.67 -6.64
N TRP A 206 5.52 12.83 -7.83
CA TRP A 206 5.12 14.16 -8.32
C TRP A 206 4.18 14.91 -7.37
N ASN A 207 4.37 16.23 -7.28
CA ASN A 207 3.54 17.16 -6.48
C ASN A 207 3.41 16.75 -5.01
N SER A 208 4.45 16.15 -4.45
CA SER A 208 4.43 15.62 -3.08
C SER A 208 5.21 16.49 -2.10
N ARG A 209 5.04 16.23 -0.80
CA ARG A 209 5.81 16.88 0.25
C ARG A 209 6.32 15.91 1.30
N ASN A 210 7.50 16.17 1.85
CA ASN A 210 8.18 15.33 2.85
C ASN A 210 8.32 13.89 2.35
N VAL A 211 9.11 13.69 1.30
CA VAL A 211 9.34 12.37 0.70
C VAL A 211 10.77 11.94 0.97
N THR A 212 10.96 10.77 1.55
CA THR A 212 12.27 10.21 1.90
C THR A 212 12.45 8.84 1.26
N PHE A 213 13.58 8.63 0.58
CA PHE A 213 14.03 7.33 0.11
C PHE A 213 15.36 6.98 0.77
N GLU A 214 15.48 5.79 1.34
CA GLU A 214 16.71 5.30 1.98
C GLU A 214 17.10 3.95 1.37
N HIS A 215 18.36 3.79 0.95
CA HIS A 215 18.90 2.55 0.41
C HIS A 215 18.10 1.99 -0.79
N CYS A 216 17.44 2.87 -1.54
CA CYS A 216 16.60 2.49 -2.67
C CYS A 216 17.38 2.47 -3.98
N THR A 217 16.97 1.61 -4.90
CA THR A 217 17.32 1.73 -6.32
C THR A 217 16.10 2.24 -7.08
N ILE A 218 16.26 3.37 -7.76
CA ILE A 218 15.18 4.07 -8.45
C ILE A 218 15.55 4.17 -9.92
N GLU A 219 14.62 3.79 -10.78
CA GLU A 219 14.64 4.03 -12.21
C GLU A 219 13.45 4.91 -12.58
N SER A 220 13.68 6.04 -13.25
CA SER A 220 12.59 6.97 -13.56
C SER A 220 12.81 7.93 -14.73
N LEU A 221 11.79 8.09 -15.57
CA LEU A 221 11.69 9.24 -16.50
C LEU A 221 10.96 10.40 -15.83
N GLN A 222 11.64 11.53 -15.63
CA GLN A 222 11.09 12.70 -14.94
C GLN A 222 10.63 12.37 -13.52
N GLY A 223 11.34 11.50 -12.79
CA GLY A 223 10.99 11.20 -11.41
C GLY A 223 11.37 12.33 -10.46
N LEU A 224 10.70 12.36 -9.31
CA LEU A 224 11.05 13.21 -8.17
C LEU A 224 10.93 14.71 -8.47
N CYS A 225 9.97 15.10 -9.31
CA CYS A 225 9.70 16.49 -9.67
C CYS A 225 8.58 17.09 -8.81
N TYR A 226 8.61 18.41 -8.64
CA TYR A 226 7.63 19.18 -7.87
C TYR A 226 7.49 18.71 -6.42
N VAL A 227 8.60 18.27 -5.81
CA VAL A 227 8.61 17.76 -4.43
C VAL A 227 9.14 18.81 -3.47
N ASP A 228 8.33 19.15 -2.46
CA ASP A 228 8.77 19.98 -1.33
C ASP A 228 9.36 19.08 -0.23
N HIS A 229 10.62 19.27 0.13
CA HIS A 229 11.38 18.44 1.08
C HIS A 229 11.52 16.99 0.61
N LEU A 230 12.31 16.81 -0.44
CA LEU A 230 12.76 15.52 -0.92
C LEU A 230 14.10 15.13 -0.28
N VAL A 231 14.19 13.93 0.25
CA VAL A 231 15.41 13.37 0.86
C VAL A 231 15.75 12.03 0.22
N LEU A 232 16.99 11.89 -0.26
CA LEU A 232 17.54 10.60 -0.70
C LEU A 232 18.76 10.28 0.15
N ARG A 233 18.84 9.08 0.72
CA ARG A 233 19.97 8.59 1.52
C ARG A 233 20.47 7.27 0.97
N ASP A 234 21.76 7.21 0.60
CA ASP A 234 22.41 6.00 0.10
C ASP A 234 21.70 5.34 -1.10
N CYS A 235 20.99 6.14 -1.91
CA CYS A 235 20.18 5.66 -3.03
C CYS A 235 21.04 5.46 -4.29
N ARG A 236 20.52 4.68 -5.24
CA ARG A 236 21.05 4.61 -6.61
C ARG A 236 19.96 5.06 -7.57
N LEU A 237 20.30 6.02 -8.43
CA LEU A 237 19.43 6.43 -9.53
C LEU A 237 19.98 5.80 -10.81
N VAL A 238 19.20 4.97 -11.49
CA VAL A 238 19.64 4.22 -12.67
C VAL A 238 18.70 4.49 -13.82
N ASN A 239 19.21 4.85 -15.01
CA ASN A 239 18.36 5.25 -16.14
C ASN A 239 17.36 6.36 -15.75
N THR A 240 17.83 7.32 -14.93
CA THR A 240 16.98 8.35 -14.33
C THR A 240 17.25 9.70 -14.97
N THR A 241 16.29 10.15 -15.79
CA THR A 241 16.41 11.38 -16.57
C THR A 241 15.39 12.44 -16.12
N LEU A 242 15.72 13.70 -16.38
CA LEU A 242 14.95 14.90 -16.06
C LEU A 242 14.49 14.96 -14.59
N ALA A 243 15.32 14.49 -13.66
CA ALA A 243 14.94 14.41 -12.25
C ALA A 243 15.02 15.76 -11.53
N PHE A 244 14.26 15.87 -10.45
CA PHE A 244 14.28 16.96 -9.48
C PHE A 244 13.68 18.30 -9.90
N GLU A 245 12.97 18.37 -11.02
CA GLU A 245 12.40 19.63 -11.52
C GLU A 245 11.58 20.33 -10.42
N TYR A 246 11.94 21.59 -10.14
CA TYR A 246 11.34 22.44 -9.11
C TYR A 246 11.25 21.84 -7.70
N SER A 247 12.07 20.85 -7.37
CA SER A 247 12.07 20.22 -6.05
C SER A 247 13.08 20.86 -5.10
N SER A 248 12.75 20.91 -3.80
CA SER A 248 13.73 21.18 -2.74
C SER A 248 14.32 19.84 -2.28
N VAL A 249 15.62 19.65 -2.50
CA VAL A 249 16.23 18.31 -2.47
C VAL A 249 17.46 18.24 -1.54
N ASP A 250 17.54 17.20 -0.71
CA ASP A 250 18.77 16.77 -0.04
C ASP A 250 19.06 15.32 -0.43
N ALA A 251 19.84 15.14 -1.49
CA ALA A 251 20.12 13.85 -2.08
C ALA A 251 21.57 13.43 -1.85
N ASP A 252 21.71 12.18 -1.42
CA ASP A 252 22.95 11.40 -1.38
C ASP A 252 22.77 10.15 -2.26
N VAL A 253 23.35 10.20 -3.45
CA VAL A 253 23.22 9.17 -4.49
C VAL A 253 24.57 8.53 -4.76
N ARG A 254 24.62 7.20 -4.75
CA ARG A 254 25.80 6.43 -5.16
C ARG A 254 25.81 6.23 -6.67
N GLY A 255 26.96 6.49 -7.29
CA GLY A 255 27.16 6.35 -8.72
C GLY A 255 26.72 7.58 -9.52
N THR A 256 26.36 7.33 -10.78
CA THR A 256 26.03 8.37 -11.74
C THR A 256 24.53 8.66 -11.74
N ILE A 257 24.16 9.94 -11.79
CA ILE A 257 22.80 10.40 -12.14
C ILE A 257 22.81 10.76 -13.62
N ASP A 258 21.83 10.27 -14.40
CA ASP A 258 21.82 10.55 -15.84
C ASP A 258 21.48 12.01 -16.14
N SER A 259 20.45 12.58 -15.50
CA SER A 259 20.31 14.03 -15.60
C SER A 259 19.55 14.67 -14.45
N VAL A 260 20.00 15.85 -14.06
CA VAL A 260 19.36 16.76 -13.10
C VAL A 260 18.80 17.96 -13.86
N PHE A 261 17.55 18.31 -13.61
CA PHE A 261 16.85 19.36 -14.35
C PHE A 261 16.18 20.35 -13.40
N ASN A 262 16.68 21.60 -13.38
CA ASN A 262 16.09 22.74 -12.67
C ASN A 262 15.55 22.48 -11.24
N PRO A 263 16.34 21.91 -10.31
CA PRO A 263 15.95 21.86 -8.90
C PRO A 263 15.73 23.25 -8.32
N SER A 264 14.75 23.39 -7.43
CA SER A 264 14.43 24.67 -6.79
C SER A 264 15.48 25.08 -5.75
N SER A 265 15.97 24.13 -4.96
CA SER A 265 16.97 24.38 -3.93
C SER A 265 17.55 23.10 -3.34
N GLY A 266 18.61 23.23 -2.55
CA GLY A 266 19.10 22.19 -1.65
C GLY A 266 20.49 21.67 -2.02
N THR A 267 20.76 20.39 -1.81
CA THR A 267 22.05 19.77 -2.12
C THR A 267 21.89 18.42 -2.80
N ILE A 268 22.60 18.22 -3.90
CA ILE A 268 22.65 16.95 -4.63
C ILE A 268 24.10 16.45 -4.61
N ARG A 269 24.31 15.28 -4.03
CA ARG A 269 25.59 14.58 -3.96
C ARG A 269 25.52 13.32 -4.82
N ALA A 270 26.48 13.15 -5.72
CA ALA A 270 26.60 11.99 -6.59
C ALA A 270 28.07 11.73 -6.94
N ASP A 271 28.43 10.55 -7.47
CA ASP A 271 29.78 10.37 -8.00
C ASP A 271 29.96 11.20 -9.27
N HIS A 272 28.95 11.18 -10.17
CA HIS A 272 28.92 11.91 -11.43
C HIS A 272 27.48 12.29 -11.82
N ILE A 273 27.31 13.34 -12.63
CA ILE A 273 26.03 13.73 -13.24
C ILE A 273 26.27 13.91 -14.74
N ASN A 274 25.59 13.13 -15.60
CA ASN A 274 25.85 13.20 -17.05
C ASN A 274 25.34 14.50 -17.67
N GLU A 275 24.11 14.90 -17.37
CA GLU A 275 23.54 16.15 -17.84
C GLU A 275 22.99 16.98 -16.68
N LEU A 276 23.47 18.22 -16.55
CA LEU A 276 23.01 19.16 -15.55
C LEU A 276 22.41 20.38 -16.24
N THR A 277 21.10 20.58 -16.09
CA THR A 277 20.41 21.76 -16.60
C THR A 277 19.98 22.65 -15.45
N LEU A 278 20.52 23.88 -15.41
CA LEU A 278 20.16 24.93 -14.46
C LEU A 278 19.85 26.21 -15.26
N ASP A 279 18.57 26.48 -15.50
CA ASP A 279 18.09 27.62 -16.27
C ASP A 279 17.80 28.81 -15.33
N PRO A 280 18.64 29.87 -15.34
CA PRO A 280 18.48 31.02 -14.46
C PRO A 280 17.24 31.87 -14.77
N ALA A 281 16.57 31.65 -15.91
CA ALA A 281 15.29 32.28 -16.19
C ALA A 281 14.11 31.59 -15.47
N LYS A 282 14.32 30.37 -14.95
CA LYS A 282 13.28 29.54 -14.32
C LYS A 282 13.51 29.30 -12.83
N ILE A 283 14.76 29.23 -12.39
CA ILE A 283 15.17 28.99 -11.00
C ILE A 283 16.28 29.95 -10.57
N ASP A 284 16.60 30.00 -9.28
CA ASP A 284 17.87 30.55 -8.79
C ASP A 284 18.91 29.42 -8.70
N PRO A 285 19.91 29.35 -9.61
CA PRO A 285 20.90 28.27 -9.59
C PRO A 285 21.75 28.25 -8.32
N THR A 286 21.87 29.37 -7.60
CA THR A 286 22.68 29.47 -6.37
C THR A 286 22.00 28.84 -5.17
N ALA A 287 20.69 28.60 -5.25
CA ALA A 287 19.93 27.92 -4.21
C ALA A 287 20.21 26.40 -4.14
N THR A 288 20.86 25.84 -5.16
CA THR A 288 21.21 24.42 -5.23
C THR A 288 22.73 24.23 -5.23
N THR A 289 23.22 23.40 -4.30
CA THR A 289 24.61 22.98 -4.25
C THR A 289 24.77 21.62 -4.91
N ILE A 290 25.67 21.51 -5.89
CA ILE A 290 26.02 20.24 -6.54
C ILE A 290 27.40 19.79 -6.03
N VAL A 291 27.49 18.54 -5.56
CA VAL A 291 28.76 17.95 -5.11
C VAL A 291 28.97 16.65 -5.89
N THR A 292 30.00 16.61 -6.72
CA THR A 292 30.42 15.41 -7.46
C THR A 292 31.82 14.97 -7.08
N ALA A 293 32.14 13.69 -7.22
CA ALA A 293 33.47 13.16 -6.92
C ALA A 293 34.56 13.78 -7.82
N ASP A 294 34.20 14.17 -9.05
CA ASP A 294 35.09 14.86 -9.99
C ASP A 294 35.32 16.35 -9.66
N ALA A 295 34.57 16.92 -8.70
CA ALA A 295 34.63 18.32 -8.28
C ALA A 295 35.32 18.54 -6.92
N ALA A 296 35.88 17.48 -6.32
CA ALA A 296 36.60 17.49 -5.04
C ALA A 296 38.13 17.54 -5.19
#